data_AF-W7MXP0-F1
#
_entry.id   AF-W7MXP0-F1
#
_cell.length_a   1.000
_cell.length_b   1.000
_cell.length_c   1.000
_cell.angle_alpha   90.00
_cell.angle_beta   90.00
_cell.angle_gamma   90.00
#
_symmetry.space_group_name_H-M   'P 1'
#
loop_
_entity.id
_entity.type
_entity.pdbx_description
1 polymer ?
#
loop_
_entity_poly.entity_id
_entity_poly.type
_entity_poly.pdbx_seq_one_letter_code
_entity_poly.pdbx_strand_id
1 'polypeptide(L)'
;MANTTNKTDMDLETEDGYAALLERLKADLIKAEPSKGQLVTDYPDPEALAEAFRQEATKNKGTQEEKPAYVTPIPDLYEPCLIPEKDLVLIPISDLRLQTHHCGKKVLFRVKTAPARAAAIMTVVEDQEGTAVLLSLYHQLHVDLLTIRHPAQGSIAILKDPFFETIAEEAYALQVYHPSDIIWLEDHDERIPEQWRVNREITNSAEYRAEGEELANKEHWLPALHSYTLAIDTAVSPDEKRQAHLGRSEVNLRLDRPYQAMRDAIEGDHPTDCTEESLILQARAFYTLGDFEECLQKLRVLTVLFPKSVLGLSLKSTVSKRLKEQDDGEYAFEDMVVEAQERPPLIECATFSSLVEIRDAPGRGKGLFLTKDVSAGDLILCEKAFSYCFMDKKSHKTYPVLANVPCEEAKGGGVVLLWAQVTEKLYHNPEHIYTIQELFHGDHKKLQITECDECPVVDG
;
A
#
# COMPACT_ATOMS: atom_id res chain seq x y z
N MET A 1 -13.80 24.82 0.15
CA MET A 1 -13.69 23.41 0.58
C MET A 1 -12.43 22.83 -0.05
N ALA A 2 -11.60 22.19 0.77
CA ALA A 2 -10.17 21.98 0.58
C ALA A 2 -9.33 23.28 0.50
N ASN A 3 -9.54 24.19 1.44
CA ASN A 3 -8.34 24.66 2.14
C ASN A 3 -7.88 23.44 2.93
N THR A 4 -7.03 22.59 2.35
CA THR A 4 -5.98 22.06 3.21
C THR A 4 -5.42 23.28 3.91
N THR A 5 -5.51 23.33 5.23
CA THR A 5 -4.90 24.34 6.09
C THR A 5 -3.37 24.20 6.07
N ASN A 6 -2.81 24.01 4.86
CA ASN A 6 -1.41 23.88 4.47
C ASN A 6 -0.85 25.23 4.01
N LYS A 7 -1.53 26.35 4.24
CA LYS A 7 -0.76 27.60 4.49
C LYS A 7 -0.42 27.65 5.97
N THR A 8 0.41 26.71 6.39
CA THR A 8 1.23 26.95 7.57
C THR A 8 2.34 27.91 7.11
N ASP A 9 2.23 29.18 7.49
CA ASP A 9 3.39 30.09 7.63
C ASP A 9 4.33 29.61 8.77
N MET A 10 4.13 28.39 9.27
CA MET A 10 4.97 27.75 10.26
C MET A 10 6.10 27.02 9.56
N ASP A 11 7.30 27.24 10.08
CA ASP A 11 8.49 26.51 9.69
C ASP A 11 8.42 25.06 10.20
N LEU A 12 7.78 24.19 9.42
CA LEU A 12 7.61 22.76 9.69
C LEU A 12 8.91 21.95 9.52
N GLU A 13 10.06 22.60 9.42
CA GLU A 13 11.38 21.97 9.53
C GLU A 13 12.00 22.11 10.93
N THR A 14 11.30 22.74 11.89
CA THR A 14 11.78 23.01 13.24
C THR A 14 10.95 22.32 14.33
N GLU A 15 11.56 22.05 15.49
CA GLU A 15 10.85 21.52 16.66
C GLU A 15 9.73 22.46 17.13
N ASP A 16 9.95 23.77 17.09
CA ASP A 16 8.92 24.77 17.42
C ASP A 16 7.74 24.73 16.43
N GLY A 17 8.03 24.51 15.15
CA GLY A 17 7.00 24.31 14.12
C GLY A 17 6.16 23.06 14.37
N TYR A 18 6.79 21.95 14.79
CA TYR A 18 6.07 20.75 15.18
C TYR A 18 5.21 20.94 16.43
N ALA A 19 5.72 21.61 17.45
CA ALA A 19 4.94 21.91 18.66
C ALA A 19 3.71 22.77 18.34
N ALA A 20 3.88 23.83 17.55
CA ALA A 20 2.77 24.67 17.11
C ALA A 20 1.75 23.92 16.24
N LEU A 21 2.21 22.96 15.43
CA LEU A 21 1.33 22.10 14.63
C LEU A 21 0.48 21.21 15.51
N LEU A 22 1.10 20.53 16.48
CA LEU A 22 0.40 19.64 17.40
C LEU A 22 -0.63 20.41 18.23
N GLU A 23 -0.29 21.60 18.75
CA GLU A 23 -1.25 22.43 19.49
C GLU A 23 -2.45 22.86 18.64
N ARG A 24 -2.21 23.20 17.36
CA ARG A 24 -3.29 23.50 16.43
C ARG A 24 -4.18 22.29 16.17
N LEU A 25 -3.60 21.12 15.88
CA LEU A 25 -4.35 19.89 15.62
C LEU A 25 -5.16 19.46 16.85
N LYS A 26 -4.60 19.59 18.05
CA LYS A 26 -5.33 19.36 19.32
C LYS A 26 -6.51 20.32 19.47
N ALA A 27 -6.32 21.60 19.17
CA ALA A 27 -7.40 22.59 19.23
C ALA A 27 -8.52 22.26 18.23
N ASP A 28 -8.19 21.79 17.04
CA ASP A 28 -9.16 21.36 16.03
C ASP A 28 -9.96 20.13 16.49
N LEU A 29 -9.30 19.13 17.11
CA LEU A 29 -9.97 17.97 17.71
C LEU A 29 -10.93 18.40 18.86
N ILE A 30 -10.48 19.27 19.76
CA ILE A 30 -11.31 19.80 20.86
C ILE A 30 -12.53 20.56 20.31
N LYS A 31 -12.35 21.30 19.21
CA LYS A 31 -13.44 22.02 18.55
C LYS A 31 -14.44 21.06 17.88
N ALA A 32 -13.99 19.89 17.43
CA ALA A 32 -14.83 18.88 16.81
C ALA A 32 -15.58 17.98 17.83
N GLU A 33 -15.06 17.78 19.04
CA GLU A 33 -15.67 16.89 20.05
C GLU A 33 -17.17 17.16 20.32
N PRO A 34 -17.67 18.41 20.41
CA PRO A 34 -19.08 18.68 20.61
C PRO A 34 -20.01 18.18 19.49
N SER A 35 -19.49 18.00 18.27
CA SER A 35 -20.27 17.48 17.13
C SER A 35 -20.29 15.95 17.08
N LYS A 36 -19.53 15.26 17.94
CA LYS A 36 -19.46 13.80 17.97
C LYS A 36 -20.84 13.17 18.16
N GLY A 37 -21.16 12.20 17.30
CA GLY A 37 -22.43 11.51 17.30
C GLY A 37 -23.59 12.31 16.69
N GLN A 38 -23.39 13.55 16.25
CA GLN A 38 -24.44 14.34 15.59
C GLN A 38 -24.66 13.86 14.15
N LEU A 39 -25.93 13.89 13.74
CA LEU A 39 -26.31 13.70 12.34
C LEU A 39 -26.06 14.99 11.57
N VAL A 40 -25.61 14.86 10.33
CA VAL A 40 -25.46 15.97 9.39
C VAL A 40 -26.78 16.19 8.66
N THR A 41 -27.18 17.45 8.52
CA THR A 41 -28.44 17.83 7.84
C THR A 41 -28.26 18.86 6.73
N ASP A 42 -27.04 19.35 6.56
CA ASP A 42 -26.65 20.46 5.69
C ASP A 42 -25.60 20.01 4.67
N TYR A 43 -25.78 18.82 4.10
CA TYR A 43 -24.92 18.31 3.04
C TYR A 43 -24.85 19.31 1.86
N PRO A 44 -23.66 19.54 1.30
CA PRO A 44 -23.53 20.37 0.11
C PRO A 44 -24.22 19.70 -1.08
N ASP A 45 -24.65 20.51 -2.05
CA ASP A 45 -25.12 20.00 -3.34
C ASP A 45 -23.99 19.14 -4.00
N PRO A 46 -24.29 17.91 -4.46
CA PRO A 46 -23.28 17.02 -5.01
C PRO A 46 -22.47 17.60 -6.19
N GLU A 47 -23.11 18.34 -7.09
CA GLU A 47 -22.42 18.96 -8.23
C GLU A 47 -21.61 20.17 -7.80
N ALA A 48 -22.11 20.97 -6.86
CA ALA A 48 -21.36 22.06 -6.26
C ALA A 48 -20.09 21.56 -5.54
N LEU A 49 -20.20 20.47 -4.77
CA LEU A 49 -19.06 19.83 -4.11
C LEU A 49 -18.04 19.30 -5.13
N ALA A 50 -18.50 18.59 -6.16
CA ALA A 50 -17.66 18.07 -7.23
C ALA A 50 -16.93 19.19 -7.98
N GLU A 51 -17.62 20.29 -8.29
CA GLU A 51 -17.03 21.44 -8.98
C GLU A 51 -16.02 22.18 -8.11
N ALA A 52 -16.34 22.41 -6.84
CA ALA A 52 -15.39 22.99 -5.89
C ALA A 52 -14.12 22.14 -5.78
N PHE A 53 -14.27 20.82 -5.71
CA PHE A 53 -13.14 19.90 -5.69
C PHE A 53 -12.30 19.96 -6.98
N ARG A 54 -12.94 19.97 -8.17
CA ARG A 54 -12.24 20.09 -9.47
C ARG A 54 -11.46 21.39 -9.58
N GLN A 55 -12.03 22.50 -9.13
CA GLN A 55 -11.37 23.80 -9.13
C GLN A 55 -10.13 23.81 -8.24
N GLU A 56 -10.25 23.28 -7.02
CA GLU A 56 -9.12 23.20 -6.08
C GLU A 56 -8.02 22.25 -6.59
N ALA A 57 -8.40 21.09 -7.13
CA ALA A 57 -7.45 20.15 -7.74
C ALA A 57 -6.69 20.78 -8.93
N THR A 58 -7.36 21.62 -9.73
CA THR A 58 -6.73 22.31 -10.88
C THR A 58 -5.77 23.40 -10.42
N LYS A 59 -6.17 24.19 -9.41
CA LYS A 59 -5.32 25.23 -8.79
C LYS A 59 -4.03 24.63 -8.21
N ASN A 60 -4.11 23.46 -7.61
CA ASN A 60 -2.97 22.73 -7.05
C ASN A 60 -2.08 22.06 -8.11
N LYS A 61 -2.54 21.94 -9.37
CA LYS A 61 -1.71 21.53 -10.52
C LYS A 61 -0.98 22.71 -11.18
N GLY A 62 -1.53 23.93 -11.12
CA GLY A 62 -1.04 25.11 -11.84
C GLY A 62 0.05 25.95 -11.15
N THR A 63 0.32 25.73 -9.86
CA THR A 63 1.33 26.49 -9.10
C THR A 63 2.66 25.72 -9.03
N GLN A 64 3.69 26.24 -9.72
CA GLN A 64 5.07 25.77 -9.64
C GLN A 64 5.83 26.32 -8.42
N GLU A 65 5.18 27.09 -7.55
CA GLU A 65 5.77 27.54 -6.28
C GLU A 65 6.00 26.36 -5.33
N GLU A 66 6.98 26.49 -4.43
CA GLU A 66 7.28 25.53 -3.37
C GLU A 66 5.97 25.10 -2.71
N LYS A 67 5.59 23.84 -2.94
CA LYS A 67 4.37 23.31 -2.34
C LYS A 67 4.61 23.27 -0.83
N PRO A 68 3.72 23.84 -0.01
CA PRO A 68 3.87 23.78 1.43
C PRO A 68 3.88 22.32 1.89
N ALA A 69 4.53 22.08 3.02
CA ALA A 69 4.48 20.81 3.72
C ALA A 69 3.03 20.28 3.82
N TYR A 70 2.84 18.99 3.56
CA TYR A 70 1.56 18.34 3.84
C TYR A 70 1.64 17.57 5.14
N VAL A 71 0.59 17.68 5.94
CA VAL A 71 0.49 17.03 7.25
C VAL A 71 -0.43 15.82 7.13
N THR A 72 0.07 14.67 7.56
CA THR A 72 -0.71 13.44 7.74
C THR A 72 -0.99 13.31 9.24
N PRO A 73 -2.20 13.62 9.72
CA PRO A 73 -2.56 13.37 11.11
C PRO A 73 -2.77 11.87 11.32
N ILE A 74 -2.22 11.33 12.41
CA ILE A 74 -2.61 10.02 12.94
C ILE A 74 -3.78 10.28 13.89
N PRO A 75 -4.98 9.76 13.59
CA PRO A 75 -6.13 9.88 14.48
C PRO A 75 -5.95 8.99 15.72
N ASP A 76 -6.97 8.97 16.59
CA ASP A 76 -7.06 7.93 17.62
C ASP A 76 -7.01 6.54 16.96
N LEU A 77 -6.27 5.63 17.58
CA LEU A 77 -6.13 4.25 17.10
C LEU A 77 -7.51 3.60 17.03
N TYR A 78 -7.85 3.07 15.85
CA TYR A 78 -9.00 2.19 15.66
C TYR A 78 -8.54 0.90 14.97
N GLU A 79 -9.26 -0.18 15.20
CA GLU A 79 -8.93 -1.49 14.62
C GLU A 79 -9.53 -1.59 13.20
N PRO A 80 -8.85 -2.27 12.25
CA PRO A 80 -9.41 -2.55 10.93
C PRO A 80 -10.67 -3.42 11.03
N CYS A 81 -11.56 -3.30 10.05
CA CYS A 81 -12.81 -4.05 10.06
C CYS A 81 -12.58 -5.54 9.77
N LEU A 82 -12.77 -6.37 10.80
CA LEU A 82 -12.61 -7.83 10.73
C LEU A 82 -13.90 -8.58 10.34
N ILE A 83 -15.02 -7.86 10.17
CA ILE A 83 -16.31 -8.47 9.84
C ILE A 83 -16.39 -8.63 8.30
N PRO A 84 -16.69 -9.83 7.77
CA PRO A 84 -16.90 -10.01 6.34
C PRO A 84 -17.96 -9.08 5.77
N GLU A 85 -17.75 -8.55 4.57
CA GLU A 85 -18.62 -7.54 3.96
C GLU A 85 -20.09 -7.96 3.90
N LYS A 86 -20.34 -9.25 3.63
CA LYS A 86 -21.69 -9.84 3.58
C LYS A 86 -22.46 -9.74 4.91
N ASP A 87 -21.74 -9.68 6.03
CA ASP A 87 -22.32 -9.66 7.38
C ASP A 87 -22.48 -8.22 7.91
N LEU A 88 -21.97 -7.22 7.18
CA LEU A 88 -22.13 -5.80 7.49
C LEU A 88 -23.50 -5.28 7.02
N VAL A 89 -24.07 -4.36 7.81
CA VAL A 89 -25.35 -3.72 7.51
C VAL A 89 -25.12 -2.46 6.68
N LEU A 90 -25.77 -2.37 5.52
CA LEU A 90 -25.74 -1.16 4.69
C LEU A 90 -26.31 0.04 5.47
N ILE A 91 -25.61 1.17 5.41
CA ILE A 91 -26.03 2.46 5.95
C ILE A 91 -25.85 3.53 4.86
N PRO A 92 -26.83 4.40 4.59
CA PRO A 92 -26.62 5.53 3.70
C PRO A 92 -25.70 6.56 4.36
N ILE A 93 -25.02 7.38 3.55
CA ILE A 93 -24.12 8.43 4.05
C ILE A 93 -24.91 9.44 4.90
N SER A 94 -26.16 9.71 4.52
CA SER A 94 -27.09 10.59 5.23
C SER A 94 -27.30 10.23 6.71
N ASP A 95 -27.19 8.94 7.06
CA ASP A 95 -27.38 8.40 8.42
C ASP A 95 -26.08 8.33 9.25
N LEU A 96 -24.93 8.68 8.65
CA LEU A 96 -23.65 8.70 9.36
C LEU A 96 -23.58 9.85 10.37
N ARG A 97 -22.84 9.60 11.44
CA ARG A 97 -22.64 10.52 12.56
C ARG A 97 -21.20 11.01 12.61
N LEU A 98 -21.02 12.29 12.86
CA LEU A 98 -19.70 12.92 12.92
C LEU A 98 -18.83 12.30 14.03
N GLN A 99 -17.52 12.23 13.77
CA GLN A 99 -16.49 11.77 14.70
C GLN A 99 -16.79 10.37 15.26
N THR A 100 -17.39 9.49 14.44
CA THR A 100 -17.88 8.16 14.86
C THR A 100 -17.49 7.09 13.84
N HIS A 101 -16.97 5.96 14.34
CA HIS A 101 -16.83 4.72 13.58
C HIS A 101 -18.13 3.93 13.64
N HIS A 102 -18.65 3.56 12.48
CA HIS A 102 -19.91 2.82 12.38
C HIS A 102 -19.64 1.33 12.31
N CYS A 103 -19.15 0.75 13.41
CA CYS A 103 -18.78 -0.67 13.47
C CYS A 103 -19.97 -1.60 13.12
N GLY A 104 -19.70 -2.63 12.31
CA GLY A 104 -20.73 -3.53 11.78
C GLY A 104 -21.56 -2.94 10.65
N LYS A 105 -21.14 -1.79 10.08
CA LYS A 105 -21.83 -1.11 8.97
C LYS A 105 -20.97 -1.07 7.72
N LYS A 106 -21.62 -0.85 6.58
CA LYS A 106 -20.95 -0.59 5.30
C LYS A 106 -21.66 0.52 4.52
N VAL A 107 -20.89 1.27 3.74
CA VAL A 107 -21.40 2.26 2.77
C VAL A 107 -21.01 1.79 1.38
N LEU A 108 -21.97 1.80 0.45
CA LEU A 108 -21.75 1.57 -0.97
C LEU A 108 -21.81 2.92 -1.70
N PHE A 109 -20.73 3.28 -2.41
CA PHE A 109 -20.65 4.56 -3.10
C PHE A 109 -20.04 4.45 -4.49
N ARG A 110 -20.31 5.46 -5.33
CA ARG A 110 -19.62 5.70 -6.60
C ARG A 110 -18.71 6.91 -6.51
N VAL A 111 -17.59 6.88 -7.21
CA VAL A 111 -16.66 8.00 -7.31
C VAL A 111 -17.15 9.01 -8.34
N LYS A 112 -17.34 10.26 -7.91
CA LYS A 112 -17.89 11.37 -8.70
C LYS A 112 -16.86 12.19 -9.46
N THR A 113 -15.64 12.30 -8.93
CA THR A 113 -14.59 13.14 -9.52
C THR A 113 -13.32 12.33 -9.77
N ALA A 114 -12.49 12.81 -10.70
CA ALA A 114 -11.13 12.30 -10.83
C ALA A 114 -10.35 12.57 -9.52
N PRO A 115 -9.52 11.62 -9.05
CA PRO A 115 -8.82 11.78 -7.79
C PRO A 115 -7.75 12.87 -7.85
N ALA A 116 -7.47 13.47 -6.71
CA ALA A 116 -6.38 14.43 -6.51
C ALA A 116 -5.53 14.05 -5.31
N ARG A 117 -4.23 14.39 -5.37
CA ARG A 117 -3.26 14.12 -4.30
C ARG A 117 -3.16 15.33 -3.38
N ALA A 118 -3.33 15.10 -2.08
CA ALA A 118 -2.87 15.97 -0.99
C ALA A 118 -2.01 15.13 -0.04
N ALA A 119 -2.28 15.15 1.27
CA ALA A 119 -1.71 14.18 2.22
C ALA A 119 -2.25 12.74 2.00
N ALA A 120 -3.46 12.64 1.42
CA ALA A 120 -4.13 11.41 1.02
C ALA A 120 -4.49 11.46 -0.48
N ILE A 121 -4.97 10.34 -1.05
CA ILE A 121 -5.75 10.40 -2.30
C ILE A 121 -7.16 10.85 -1.92
N MET A 122 -7.59 11.97 -2.50
CA MET A 122 -8.91 12.54 -2.25
C MET A 122 -9.77 12.45 -3.51
N THR A 123 -11.07 12.23 -3.32
CA THR A 123 -12.09 12.33 -4.37
C THR A 123 -13.46 12.65 -3.76
N VAL A 124 -14.45 13.00 -4.58
CA VAL A 124 -15.85 13.08 -4.16
C VAL A 124 -16.52 11.75 -4.44
N VAL A 125 -17.31 11.27 -3.49
CA VAL A 125 -18.12 10.06 -3.63
C VAL A 125 -19.58 10.36 -3.34
N GLU A 126 -20.47 9.53 -3.89
CA GLU A 126 -21.92 9.65 -3.72
C GLU A 126 -22.50 8.25 -3.45
N ASP A 127 -23.40 8.15 -2.48
CA ASP A 127 -24.17 6.93 -2.23
C ASP A 127 -25.39 6.78 -3.15
N GLN A 128 -26.18 5.73 -2.93
CA GLN A 128 -27.38 5.48 -3.73
C GLN A 128 -28.51 6.51 -3.50
N GLU A 129 -28.52 7.19 -2.36
CA GLU A 129 -29.53 8.21 -2.02
C GLU A 129 -29.18 9.58 -2.62
N GLY A 130 -27.97 9.72 -3.19
CA GLY A 130 -27.48 10.96 -3.78
C GLY A 130 -26.74 11.86 -2.79
N THR A 131 -26.42 11.36 -1.60
CA THR A 131 -25.64 12.11 -0.61
C THR A 131 -24.17 12.04 -1.00
N ALA A 132 -23.54 13.21 -1.19
CA ALA A 132 -22.15 13.30 -1.62
C ALA A 132 -21.24 13.90 -0.56
N VAL A 133 -20.07 13.30 -0.40
CA VAL A 133 -19.03 13.68 0.58
C VAL A 133 -17.64 13.47 -0.02
N LEU A 134 -16.61 13.96 0.66
CA LEU A 134 -15.23 13.65 0.29
C LEU A 134 -14.85 12.24 0.76
N LEU A 135 -14.00 11.56 0.00
CA LEU A 135 -13.33 10.32 0.39
C LEU A 135 -11.84 10.60 0.44
N SER A 136 -11.21 10.16 1.52
CA SER A 136 -9.77 10.31 1.77
C SER A 136 -9.15 8.95 2.03
N LEU A 137 -8.30 8.51 1.10
CA LEU A 137 -7.56 7.24 1.18
C LEU A 137 -6.12 7.52 1.58
N TYR A 138 -5.76 7.10 2.79
CA TYR A 138 -4.39 7.18 3.28
C TYR A 138 -3.54 6.01 2.78
N HIS A 139 -2.24 6.14 3.00
CA HIS A 139 -1.25 5.09 2.77
C HIS A 139 -1.12 4.57 1.33
N GLN A 140 -1.43 5.40 0.32
CA GLN A 140 -1.30 5.04 -1.11
C GLN A 140 -0.25 5.90 -1.83
N LEU A 141 1.06 5.62 -1.75
CA LEU A 141 2.10 6.61 -2.09
C LEU A 141 2.49 6.70 -3.56
N HIS A 142 2.49 5.57 -4.29
CA HIS A 142 3.15 5.47 -5.60
C HIS A 142 2.17 5.32 -6.77
N VAL A 143 0.97 5.87 -6.60
CA VAL A 143 -0.07 5.77 -7.60
C VAL A 143 -0.03 6.96 -8.54
N ASP A 144 0.19 6.71 -9.83
CA ASP A 144 -0.04 7.71 -10.86
C ASP A 144 -1.55 7.96 -10.99
N LEU A 145 -2.00 9.13 -10.54
CA LEU A 145 -3.41 9.50 -10.55
C LEU A 145 -4.00 9.65 -11.95
N LEU A 146 -3.17 9.76 -13.00
CA LEU A 146 -3.67 9.80 -14.38
C LEU A 146 -4.09 8.42 -14.86
N THR A 147 -3.42 7.38 -14.35
CA THR A 147 -3.60 5.99 -14.77
C THR A 147 -4.21 5.13 -13.66
N ILE A 148 -4.48 5.71 -12.49
CA ILE A 148 -5.14 5.01 -11.39
C ILE A 148 -6.48 4.43 -11.83
N ARG A 149 -6.70 3.13 -11.58
CA ARG A 149 -8.01 2.52 -11.80
C ARG A 149 -8.97 2.81 -10.65
N HIS A 150 -8.48 2.77 -9.42
CA HIS A 150 -9.26 3.02 -8.22
C HIS A 150 -8.50 3.95 -7.27
N PRO A 151 -9.09 5.07 -6.81
CA PRO A 151 -10.45 5.56 -7.08
C PRO A 151 -10.58 6.41 -8.37
N ALA A 152 -10.63 5.83 -9.58
CA ALA A 152 -10.96 6.61 -10.79
C ALA A 152 -12.42 7.05 -10.76
N GLN A 153 -12.75 8.14 -11.46
CA GLN A 153 -14.14 8.56 -11.64
C GLN A 153 -15.00 7.43 -12.23
N GLY A 154 -16.16 7.19 -11.61
CA GLY A 154 -17.05 6.08 -11.96
C GLY A 154 -16.75 4.77 -11.24
N SER A 155 -15.61 4.65 -10.55
CA SER A 155 -15.32 3.48 -9.70
C SER A 155 -16.38 3.34 -8.60
N ILE A 156 -16.64 2.10 -8.20
CA ILE A 156 -17.62 1.78 -7.16
C ILE A 156 -16.89 1.01 -6.07
N ALA A 157 -17.20 1.32 -4.81
CA ALA A 157 -16.60 0.62 -3.68
C ALA A 157 -17.58 0.44 -2.54
N ILE A 158 -17.25 -0.53 -1.70
CA ILE A 158 -17.86 -0.75 -0.39
C ILE A 158 -16.82 -0.35 0.66
N LEU A 159 -17.18 0.58 1.54
CA LEU A 159 -16.39 0.95 2.72
C LEU A 159 -16.98 0.29 3.96
N LYS A 160 -16.17 -0.50 4.65
CA LYS A 160 -16.46 -1.19 5.90
C LYS A 160 -16.18 -0.26 7.08
N ASP A 161 -16.97 -0.38 8.15
CA ASP A 161 -16.85 0.40 9.40
C ASP A 161 -16.50 1.88 9.20
N PRO A 162 -17.26 2.62 8.38
CA PRO A 162 -16.88 3.94 7.91
C PRO A 162 -16.67 4.91 9.08
N PHE A 163 -15.54 5.62 9.04
CA PHE A 163 -15.27 6.79 9.87
C PHE A 163 -15.71 8.04 9.13
N PHE A 164 -16.56 8.83 9.78
CA PHE A 164 -17.15 10.02 9.18
C PHE A 164 -16.82 11.26 10.00
N GLU A 165 -16.22 12.27 9.38
CA GLU A 165 -15.75 13.47 10.07
C GLU A 165 -15.96 14.76 9.27
N THR A 166 -15.80 15.87 9.96
CA THR A 166 -15.77 17.21 9.37
C THR A 166 -14.32 17.62 9.15
N ILE A 167 -13.94 17.87 7.89
CA ILE A 167 -12.56 18.24 7.52
C ILE A 167 -12.36 19.74 7.31
N ALA A 168 -13.44 20.48 7.06
CA ALA A 168 -13.47 21.94 7.03
C ALA A 168 -14.90 22.41 7.32
N GLU A 169 -15.11 23.71 7.48
CA GLU A 169 -16.47 24.28 7.60
C GLU A 169 -17.34 23.75 6.44
N GLU A 170 -18.43 23.04 6.80
CA GLU A 170 -19.42 22.45 5.89
C GLU A 170 -18.86 21.40 4.90
N ALA A 171 -17.69 20.83 5.18
CA ALA A 171 -17.09 19.76 4.36
C ALA A 171 -16.95 18.46 5.17
N TYR A 172 -17.64 17.43 4.70
CA TYR A 172 -17.69 16.12 5.34
C TYR A 172 -16.89 15.10 4.55
N ALA A 173 -16.23 14.18 5.27
CA ALA A 173 -15.37 13.18 4.65
C ALA A 173 -15.52 11.79 5.27
N LEU A 174 -15.44 10.79 4.42
CA LEU A 174 -15.13 9.40 4.78
C LEU A 174 -13.61 9.24 4.77
N GLN A 175 -13.05 8.83 5.91
CA GLN A 175 -11.61 8.58 6.05
C GLN A 175 -11.32 7.08 6.02
N VAL A 176 -10.28 6.70 5.27
CA VAL A 176 -9.86 5.31 5.14
C VAL A 176 -8.36 5.22 5.46
N TYR A 177 -8.04 4.72 6.66
CA TYR A 177 -6.67 4.52 7.13
C TYR A 177 -6.18 3.09 6.89
N HIS A 178 -7.08 2.11 7.03
CA HIS A 178 -6.75 0.71 6.76
C HIS A 178 -7.10 0.33 5.32
N PRO A 179 -6.14 -0.19 4.53
CA PRO A 179 -6.39 -0.57 3.14
C PRO A 179 -7.41 -1.72 3.01
N SER A 180 -7.57 -2.54 4.05
CA SER A 180 -8.53 -3.64 4.09
C SER A 180 -9.99 -3.23 4.31
N ASP A 181 -10.24 -1.98 4.69
CA ASP A 181 -11.60 -1.50 4.99
C ASP A 181 -12.36 -1.09 3.73
N ILE A 182 -11.69 -0.99 2.57
CA ILE A 182 -12.32 -0.61 1.32
C ILE A 182 -12.21 -1.75 0.28
N ILE A 183 -13.35 -2.11 -0.30
CA ILE A 183 -13.46 -3.12 -1.34
C ILE A 183 -13.88 -2.43 -2.63
N TRP A 184 -12.97 -2.35 -3.60
CA TRP A 184 -13.27 -1.87 -4.95
C TRP A 184 -14.01 -2.94 -5.74
N LEU A 185 -15.13 -2.57 -6.36
CA LEU A 185 -15.95 -3.48 -7.15
C LEU A 185 -15.59 -3.37 -8.63
N GLU A 186 -15.40 -4.53 -9.25
CA GLU A 186 -15.16 -4.64 -10.69
C GLU A 186 -16.46 -4.44 -11.48
N ASP A 187 -16.37 -4.00 -12.74
CA ASP A 187 -17.52 -3.53 -13.53
C ASP A 187 -18.69 -4.54 -13.63
N HIS A 188 -18.39 -5.84 -13.51
CA HIS A 188 -19.33 -6.96 -13.61
C HIS A 188 -19.76 -7.55 -12.25
N ASP A 189 -19.33 -6.95 -11.14
CA ASP A 189 -19.66 -7.41 -9.79
C ASP A 189 -21.18 -7.27 -9.53
N GLU A 190 -21.82 -8.35 -9.08
CA GLU A 190 -23.26 -8.40 -8.85
C GLU A 190 -23.72 -7.44 -7.75
N ARG A 191 -22.81 -7.07 -6.82
CA ARG A 191 -23.05 -6.10 -5.76
C ARG A 191 -23.22 -4.68 -6.29
N ILE A 192 -22.81 -4.40 -7.52
CA ILE A 192 -23.02 -3.10 -8.16
C ILE A 192 -24.52 -2.92 -8.47
N PRO A 193 -25.15 -1.81 -8.05
CA PRO A 193 -26.56 -1.52 -8.33
C PRO A 193 -26.79 -1.33 -9.82
N GLU A 194 -27.91 -1.80 -10.35
CA GLU A 194 -28.23 -1.73 -11.79
C GLU A 194 -28.07 -0.33 -12.39
N GLN A 195 -28.47 0.70 -11.65
CA GLN A 195 -28.36 2.11 -12.05
C GLN A 195 -26.91 2.63 -12.21
N TRP A 196 -25.92 1.93 -11.66
CA TRP A 196 -24.51 2.29 -11.75
C TRP A 196 -23.69 1.31 -12.62
N ARG A 197 -24.29 0.21 -13.07
CA ARG A 197 -23.60 -0.76 -13.93
C ARG A 197 -23.25 -0.11 -15.26
N VAL A 198 -21.97 -0.18 -15.63
CA VAL A 198 -21.50 0.23 -16.95
C VAL A 198 -21.50 -1.01 -17.83
N ASN A 199 -22.33 -1.01 -18.88
CA ASN A 199 -22.26 -2.04 -19.91
C ASN A 199 -21.01 -1.80 -20.76
N ARG A 200 -19.88 -2.35 -20.35
CA ARG A 200 -18.69 -2.44 -21.20
C ARG A 200 -18.85 -3.63 -22.14
N GLU A 201 -18.46 -3.45 -23.40
CA GLU A 201 -18.29 -4.61 -24.28
C GLU A 201 -17.25 -5.52 -23.64
N ILE A 202 -17.64 -6.76 -23.34
CA ILE A 202 -16.72 -7.75 -22.80
C ILE A 202 -15.75 -8.11 -23.92
N THR A 203 -14.51 -7.63 -23.79
CA THR A 203 -13.41 -8.09 -24.63
C THR A 203 -12.95 -9.47 -24.21
N ASN A 204 -12.36 -10.23 -25.14
CA ASN A 204 -11.83 -11.55 -24.84
C ASN A 204 -10.45 -11.45 -24.16
N SER A 205 -10.00 -12.56 -23.58
CA SER A 205 -8.72 -12.64 -22.87
C SER A 205 -7.51 -12.16 -23.68
N ALA A 206 -7.45 -12.48 -24.98
CA ALA A 206 -6.34 -12.10 -25.83
C ALA A 206 -6.23 -10.59 -26.03
N GLU A 207 -7.36 -9.89 -26.15
CA GLU A 207 -7.40 -8.43 -26.28
C GLU A 207 -6.98 -7.73 -24.98
N TYR A 208 -7.49 -8.18 -23.83
CA TYR A 208 -7.06 -7.65 -22.53
C TYR A 208 -5.59 -7.93 -22.24
N ARG A 209 -5.06 -9.08 -22.66
CA ARG A 209 -3.64 -9.40 -22.53
C ARG A 209 -2.79 -8.45 -23.38
N ALA A 210 -3.21 -8.16 -24.61
CA ALA A 210 -2.52 -7.22 -25.50
C ALA A 210 -2.56 -5.78 -24.95
N GLU A 211 -3.71 -5.36 -24.40
CA GLU A 211 -3.84 -4.08 -23.70
C GLU A 211 -2.89 -4.00 -22.49
N GLY A 212 -2.85 -5.06 -21.66
CA GLY A 212 -1.94 -5.16 -20.53
C GLY A 212 -0.47 -5.06 -20.93
N GLU A 213 -0.08 -5.69 -22.03
CA GLU A 213 1.27 -5.59 -22.60
C GLU A 213 1.59 -4.18 -23.09
N GLU A 214 0.66 -3.52 -23.79
CA GLU A 214 0.84 -2.14 -24.24
C GLU A 214 0.98 -1.15 -23.07
N LEU A 215 0.18 -1.32 -22.02
CA LEU A 215 0.22 -0.51 -20.81
C LEU A 215 1.52 -0.75 -20.02
N ALA A 216 1.95 -2.00 -19.89
CA ALA A 216 3.20 -2.36 -19.24
C ALA A 216 4.41 -1.77 -19.98
N ASN A 217 4.40 -1.77 -21.31
CA ASN A 217 5.45 -1.15 -22.14
C ASN A 217 5.51 0.38 -21.97
N LYS A 218 4.41 1.02 -21.53
CA LYS A 218 4.34 2.44 -21.16
C LYS A 218 4.61 2.68 -19.68
N GLU A 219 4.98 1.64 -18.92
CA GLU A 219 5.17 1.67 -17.47
C GLU A 219 3.90 2.05 -16.68
N HIS A 220 2.72 1.87 -17.29
CA HIS A 220 1.43 2.06 -16.63
C HIS A 220 1.04 0.79 -15.86
N TRP A 221 1.78 0.51 -14.78
CA TRP A 221 1.74 -0.78 -14.09
C TRP A 221 0.37 -1.14 -13.51
N LEU A 222 -0.33 -0.20 -12.85
CA LEU A 222 -1.64 -0.49 -12.25
C LEU A 222 -2.74 -0.77 -13.30
N PRO A 223 -2.87 0.00 -14.39
CA PRO A 223 -3.71 -0.39 -15.52
C PRO A 223 -3.35 -1.73 -16.15
N ALA A 224 -2.05 -2.00 -16.33
CA ALA A 224 -1.59 -3.26 -16.90
C ALA A 224 -2.01 -4.44 -16.01
N LEU A 225 -1.82 -4.30 -14.69
CA LEU A 225 -2.24 -5.30 -13.70
C LEU A 225 -3.74 -5.62 -13.84
N HIS A 226 -4.57 -4.59 -13.91
CA HIS A 226 -6.02 -4.75 -14.06
C HIS A 226 -6.39 -5.41 -15.39
N SER A 227 -5.75 -5.01 -16.50
CA SER A 227 -5.97 -5.62 -17.82
C SER A 227 -5.63 -7.11 -17.80
N TYR A 228 -4.51 -7.50 -17.16
CA TYR A 228 -4.18 -8.92 -17.00
C TYR A 228 -5.16 -9.68 -16.09
N THR A 229 -5.71 -9.05 -15.04
CA THR A 229 -6.79 -9.66 -14.23
C THR A 229 -8.03 -9.93 -15.08
N LEU A 230 -8.48 -8.96 -15.88
CA LEU A 230 -9.60 -9.18 -16.81
C LEU A 230 -9.27 -10.26 -17.86
N ALA A 231 -8.02 -10.33 -18.33
CA ALA A 231 -7.58 -11.39 -19.22
C ALA A 231 -7.66 -12.79 -18.57
N ILE A 232 -7.35 -12.91 -17.27
CA ILE A 232 -7.48 -14.16 -16.51
C ILE A 232 -8.95 -14.54 -16.34
N ASP A 233 -9.80 -13.59 -16.01
CA ASP A 233 -11.23 -13.82 -15.75
C ASP A 233 -12.01 -14.19 -17.01
N THR A 234 -11.56 -13.68 -18.17
CA THR A 234 -12.17 -13.95 -19.49
C THR A 234 -11.48 -15.06 -20.28
N ALA A 235 -10.45 -15.72 -19.71
CA ALA A 235 -9.73 -16.80 -20.37
C ALA A 235 -10.63 -18.04 -20.54
N VAL A 236 -10.70 -18.57 -21.77
CA VAL A 236 -11.49 -19.77 -22.08
C VAL A 236 -10.62 -21.03 -22.14
N SER A 237 -9.32 -20.86 -22.39
CA SER A 237 -8.36 -21.95 -22.43
C SER A 237 -7.34 -21.87 -21.29
N PRO A 238 -6.78 -23.01 -20.82
CA PRO A 238 -5.69 -23.01 -19.86
C PRO A 238 -4.45 -22.23 -20.34
N ASP A 239 -4.20 -22.19 -21.65
CA ASP A 239 -3.03 -21.49 -22.20
C ASP A 239 -3.17 -19.96 -22.14
N GLU A 240 -4.34 -19.43 -22.50
CA GLU A 240 -4.67 -18.01 -22.33
C GLU A 240 -4.53 -17.59 -20.86
N LYS A 241 -5.08 -18.39 -19.95
CA LYS A 241 -5.02 -18.12 -18.51
C LYS A 241 -3.58 -18.08 -18.01
N ARG A 242 -2.75 -19.05 -18.41
CA ARG A 242 -1.32 -19.08 -18.07
C ARG A 242 -0.58 -17.85 -18.57
N GLN A 243 -0.74 -17.50 -19.85
CA GLN A 243 -0.08 -16.32 -20.42
C GLN A 243 -0.48 -15.03 -19.72
N ALA A 244 -1.76 -14.90 -19.36
CA ALA A 244 -2.24 -13.74 -18.61
C ALA A 244 -1.66 -13.70 -17.18
N HIS A 245 -1.53 -14.85 -16.49
CA HIS A 245 -0.82 -14.93 -15.22
C HIS A 245 0.66 -14.54 -15.33
N LEU A 246 1.39 -15.00 -16.35
CA LEU A 246 2.81 -14.60 -16.54
C LEU A 246 2.95 -13.08 -16.74
N GLY A 247 2.08 -12.48 -17.55
CA GLY A 247 2.03 -11.03 -17.72
C GLY A 247 1.74 -10.29 -16.41
N ARG A 248 0.77 -10.78 -15.63
CA ARG A 248 0.45 -10.23 -14.31
C ARG A 248 1.58 -10.39 -13.30
N SER A 249 2.33 -11.49 -13.36
CA SER A 249 3.51 -11.74 -12.52
C SER A 249 4.62 -10.71 -12.75
N GLU A 250 4.98 -10.42 -14.01
CA GLU A 250 5.98 -9.38 -14.32
C GLU A 250 5.54 -8.02 -13.79
N VAL A 251 4.27 -7.65 -13.99
CA VAL A 251 3.72 -6.38 -13.45
C VAL A 251 3.77 -6.35 -11.92
N ASN A 252 3.44 -7.44 -11.24
CA ASN A 252 3.54 -7.54 -9.79
C ASN A 252 5.00 -7.41 -9.29
N LEU A 253 6.00 -7.92 -10.02
CA LEU A 253 7.41 -7.68 -9.69
C LEU A 253 7.78 -6.19 -9.82
N ARG A 254 7.23 -5.48 -10.81
CA ARG A 254 7.46 -4.03 -10.99
C ARG A 254 6.80 -3.18 -9.93
N LEU A 255 5.71 -3.67 -9.35
CA LEU A 255 4.97 -3.03 -8.26
C LEU A 255 5.51 -3.39 -6.86
N ASP A 256 6.63 -4.11 -6.76
CA ASP A 256 7.19 -4.63 -5.50
C ASP A 256 6.20 -5.51 -4.70
N ARG A 257 5.47 -6.38 -5.43
CA ARG A 257 4.52 -7.36 -4.88
C ARG A 257 5.01 -8.79 -5.14
N PRO A 258 6.19 -9.16 -4.62
CA PRO A 258 6.84 -10.40 -4.99
C PRO A 258 6.03 -11.66 -4.61
N TYR A 259 5.21 -11.62 -3.55
CA TYR A 259 4.33 -12.74 -3.22
C TYR A 259 3.25 -12.98 -4.28
N GLN A 260 2.58 -11.91 -4.72
CA GLN A 260 1.58 -12.00 -5.81
C GLN A 260 2.25 -12.43 -7.12
N ALA A 261 3.43 -11.89 -7.41
CA ALA A 261 4.22 -12.27 -8.58
C ALA A 261 4.62 -13.76 -8.56
N MET A 262 5.00 -14.30 -7.41
CA MET A 262 5.32 -15.72 -7.23
C MET A 262 4.11 -16.58 -7.53
N ARG A 263 2.94 -16.26 -6.94
CA ARG A 263 1.69 -17.00 -7.18
C ARG A 263 1.32 -17.01 -8.65
N ASP A 264 1.33 -15.84 -9.29
CA ASP A 264 1.04 -15.71 -10.72
C ASP A 264 2.07 -16.46 -11.59
N ALA A 265 3.36 -16.43 -11.25
CA ALA A 265 4.38 -17.16 -12.01
C ALA A 265 4.20 -18.68 -11.92
N ILE A 266 3.75 -19.19 -10.77
CA ILE A 266 3.45 -20.61 -10.55
C ILE A 266 2.18 -21.02 -11.32
N GLU A 267 1.11 -20.23 -11.24
CA GLU A 267 -0.13 -20.48 -12.00
C GLU A 267 0.09 -20.37 -13.52
N GLY A 268 1.04 -19.53 -13.94
CA GLY A 268 1.47 -19.38 -15.32
C GLY A 268 2.38 -20.50 -15.83
N ASP A 269 2.90 -21.37 -14.95
CA ASP A 269 3.80 -22.46 -15.34
C ASP A 269 3.05 -23.63 -16.01
N HIS A 270 3.73 -24.33 -16.93
CA HIS A 270 3.14 -25.51 -17.54
C HIS A 270 3.48 -26.76 -16.70
N PRO A 271 2.51 -27.61 -16.32
CA PRO A 271 2.78 -28.77 -15.47
C PRO A 271 3.79 -29.78 -16.03
N THR A 272 3.93 -29.82 -17.36
CA THR A 272 4.81 -30.77 -18.07
C THR A 272 5.95 -30.13 -18.83
N ASP A 273 5.89 -28.82 -19.11
CA ASP A 273 6.77 -28.15 -20.07
C ASP A 273 7.09 -26.72 -19.60
N CYS A 274 7.84 -26.62 -18.49
CA CYS A 274 8.24 -25.33 -17.93
C CYS A 274 8.89 -24.45 -18.99
N THR A 275 8.45 -23.19 -19.09
CA THR A 275 9.06 -22.21 -19.99
C THR A 275 10.22 -21.51 -19.31
N GLU A 276 11.18 -21.00 -20.10
CA GLU A 276 12.28 -20.20 -19.57
C GLU A 276 11.74 -18.97 -18.82
N GLU A 277 10.73 -18.31 -19.38
CA GLU A 277 10.07 -17.13 -18.80
C GLU A 277 9.47 -17.42 -17.42
N SER A 278 8.64 -18.47 -17.29
CA SER A 278 8.02 -18.82 -16.00
C SER A 278 9.07 -19.09 -14.93
N LEU A 279 10.13 -19.86 -15.25
CA LEU A 279 11.20 -20.16 -14.31
C LEU A 279 11.99 -18.91 -13.88
N ILE A 280 12.22 -17.97 -14.81
CA ILE A 280 12.86 -16.69 -14.48
C ILE A 280 11.97 -15.86 -13.56
N LEU A 281 10.67 -15.77 -13.84
CA LEU A 281 9.72 -15.03 -13.01
C LEU A 281 9.61 -15.62 -11.61
N GLN A 282 9.47 -16.95 -11.49
CA GLN A 282 9.49 -17.64 -10.20
C GLN A 282 10.79 -17.36 -9.44
N ALA A 283 11.95 -17.52 -10.08
CA ALA A 283 13.25 -17.27 -9.44
C ALA A 283 13.40 -15.82 -8.97
N ARG A 284 12.97 -14.84 -9.76
CA ARG A 284 12.99 -13.42 -9.38
C ARG A 284 12.05 -13.14 -8.21
N ALA A 285 10.86 -13.72 -8.21
CA ALA A 285 9.91 -13.55 -7.12
C ALA A 285 10.46 -14.10 -5.79
N PHE A 286 10.98 -15.33 -5.78
CA PHE A 286 11.66 -15.90 -4.60
C PHE A 286 12.87 -15.08 -4.17
N TYR A 287 13.67 -14.57 -5.13
CA TYR A 287 14.80 -13.70 -4.80
C TYR A 287 14.35 -12.44 -4.06
N THR A 288 13.30 -11.76 -4.55
CA THR A 288 12.78 -10.54 -3.94
C THR A 288 12.10 -10.81 -2.59
N LEU A 289 11.50 -11.99 -2.40
CA LEU A 289 10.99 -12.45 -1.09
C LEU A 289 12.12 -12.71 -0.07
N GLY A 290 13.36 -12.87 -0.53
CA GLY A 290 14.49 -13.30 0.29
C GLY A 290 14.60 -14.82 0.45
N ASP A 291 13.75 -15.60 -0.22
CA ASP A 291 13.76 -17.07 -0.22
C ASP A 291 14.85 -17.60 -1.16
N PHE A 292 16.11 -17.36 -0.78
CA PHE A 292 17.25 -17.62 -1.66
C PHE A 292 17.48 -19.09 -1.99
N GLU A 293 17.11 -20.02 -1.10
CA GLU A 293 17.21 -21.46 -1.41
C GLU A 293 16.19 -21.87 -2.48
N GLU A 294 14.93 -21.41 -2.39
CA GLU A 294 13.92 -21.70 -3.42
C GLU A 294 14.25 -21.02 -4.75
N CYS A 295 14.75 -19.79 -4.70
CA CYS A 295 15.32 -19.12 -5.87
C CYS A 295 16.41 -19.99 -6.53
N LEU A 296 17.37 -20.51 -5.75
CA LEU A 296 18.43 -21.37 -6.26
C LEU A 296 17.89 -22.70 -6.82
N GLN A 297 16.87 -23.31 -6.21
CA GLN A 297 16.22 -24.51 -6.73
C GLN A 297 15.62 -24.26 -8.11
N LYS A 298 14.87 -23.17 -8.29
CA LYS A 298 14.29 -22.80 -9.60
C LYS A 298 15.37 -22.52 -10.64
N LEU A 299 16.45 -21.85 -10.25
CA LEU A 299 17.59 -21.59 -11.13
C LEU A 299 18.37 -22.86 -11.50
N ARG A 300 18.44 -23.86 -10.61
CA ARG A 300 19.02 -25.18 -10.93
C ARG A 300 18.22 -25.83 -12.06
N VAL A 301 16.90 -25.90 -11.94
CA VAL A 301 16.00 -26.43 -12.99
C VAL A 301 16.17 -25.65 -14.30
N LEU A 302 16.13 -24.32 -14.22
CA LEU A 302 16.32 -23.44 -15.39
C LEU A 302 17.65 -23.71 -16.09
N THR A 303 18.77 -23.80 -15.36
CA THR A 303 20.08 -24.03 -15.99
C THR A 303 20.24 -25.41 -16.63
N VAL A 304 19.41 -26.39 -16.24
CA VAL A 304 19.36 -27.71 -16.89
C VAL A 304 18.57 -27.65 -18.19
N LEU A 305 17.38 -27.04 -18.16
CA LEU A 305 16.47 -26.97 -19.32
C LEU A 305 16.91 -25.93 -20.35
N PHE A 306 17.43 -24.79 -19.88
CA PHE A 306 17.84 -23.62 -20.66
C PHE A 306 19.29 -23.22 -20.33
N PRO A 307 20.29 -24.06 -20.66
CA PRO A 307 21.69 -23.85 -20.25
C PRO A 307 22.34 -22.59 -20.84
N LYS A 308 21.71 -21.94 -21.83
CA LYS A 308 22.18 -20.70 -22.45
C LYS A 308 21.49 -19.45 -21.90
N SER A 309 20.63 -19.58 -20.89
CA SER A 309 19.92 -18.46 -20.29
C SER A 309 20.90 -17.52 -19.59
N VAL A 310 21.11 -16.34 -20.17
CA VAL A 310 22.00 -15.32 -19.59
C VAL A 310 21.44 -14.81 -18.26
N LEU A 311 20.12 -14.57 -18.21
CA LEU A 311 19.44 -14.09 -17.00
C LEU A 311 19.52 -15.13 -15.88
N GLY A 312 19.24 -16.41 -16.16
CA GLY A 312 19.32 -17.47 -15.17
C GLY A 312 20.73 -17.67 -14.62
N LEU A 313 21.76 -17.61 -15.47
CA LEU A 313 23.16 -17.72 -15.03
C LEU A 313 23.60 -16.53 -14.17
N SER A 314 23.20 -15.32 -14.57
CA SER A 314 23.48 -14.09 -13.80
C SER A 314 22.84 -14.14 -12.42
N LEU A 315 21.53 -14.42 -12.35
CA LEU A 315 20.79 -14.49 -11.09
C LEU A 315 21.31 -15.61 -10.17
N LYS A 316 21.76 -16.74 -10.74
CA LYS A 316 22.39 -17.83 -9.99
C LYS A 316 23.70 -17.42 -9.32
N SER A 317 24.49 -16.57 -9.97
CA SER A 317 25.69 -15.99 -9.36
C SER A 317 25.33 -15.09 -8.19
N THR A 318 24.34 -14.21 -8.37
CA THR A 318 23.86 -13.29 -7.33
C THR A 318 23.29 -14.03 -6.12
N VAL A 319 22.37 -14.99 -6.32
CA VAL A 319 21.77 -15.74 -5.20
C VAL A 319 22.81 -16.55 -4.42
N SER A 320 23.87 -17.02 -5.08
CA SER A 320 24.96 -17.73 -4.40
C SER A 320 25.72 -16.81 -3.43
N LYS A 321 25.83 -15.51 -3.73
CA LYS A 321 26.38 -14.52 -2.79
C LYS A 321 25.43 -14.29 -1.62
N ARG A 322 24.13 -14.12 -1.90
CA ARG A 322 23.10 -13.92 -0.87
C ARG A 322 23.01 -15.08 0.13
N LEU A 323 23.17 -16.33 -0.34
CA LEU A 323 23.22 -17.51 0.53
C LEU A 323 24.44 -17.49 1.47
N LYS A 324 25.63 -17.14 0.96
CA LYS A 324 26.83 -16.99 1.82
C LYS A 324 26.67 -15.89 2.87
N GLU A 325 26.05 -14.78 2.49
CA GLU A 325 25.71 -13.72 3.43
C GLU A 325 24.74 -14.24 4.50
N GLN A 326 23.64 -14.88 4.10
CA GLN A 326 22.60 -15.36 5.00
C GLN A 326 23.09 -16.45 5.96
N ASP A 327 23.87 -17.41 5.45
CA ASP A 327 24.22 -18.62 6.17
C ASP A 327 25.52 -18.43 6.99
N ASP A 328 26.50 -17.74 6.40
CA ASP A 328 27.86 -17.64 6.95
C ASP A 328 28.22 -16.22 7.43
N GLY A 329 27.43 -15.20 7.08
CA GLY A 329 27.75 -13.81 7.37
C GLY A 329 28.91 -13.26 6.52
N GLU A 330 29.18 -13.89 5.38
CA GLU A 330 30.26 -13.49 4.45
C GLU A 330 29.83 -12.30 3.57
N TYR A 331 29.97 -11.08 4.09
CA TYR A 331 29.67 -9.85 3.35
C TYR A 331 30.91 -9.25 2.69
N ALA A 332 30.74 -8.75 1.47
CA ALA A 332 31.71 -7.87 0.82
C ALA A 332 31.54 -6.44 1.33
N PHE A 333 31.99 -6.17 2.57
CA PHE A 333 31.80 -4.87 3.22
C PHE A 333 32.38 -3.68 2.43
N GLU A 334 33.46 -3.90 1.68
CA GLU A 334 34.04 -2.87 0.80
C GLU A 334 33.04 -2.44 -0.29
N ASP A 335 32.35 -3.39 -0.91
CA ASP A 335 31.32 -3.13 -1.92
C ASP A 335 30.12 -2.43 -1.28
N MET A 336 29.66 -2.89 -0.10
CA MET A 336 28.56 -2.26 0.63
C MET A 336 28.87 -0.80 1.01
N VAL A 337 30.12 -0.47 1.33
CA VAL A 337 30.54 0.92 1.61
C VAL A 337 30.46 1.78 0.35
N VAL A 338 30.77 1.23 -0.82
CA VAL A 338 30.58 1.93 -2.10
C VAL A 338 29.09 2.15 -2.38
N GLU A 339 28.27 1.10 -2.24
CA GLU A 339 26.81 1.18 -2.42
C GLU A 339 26.16 2.20 -1.46
N ALA A 340 26.64 2.28 -0.22
CA ALA A 340 26.18 3.23 0.77
C ALA A 340 26.49 4.70 0.43
N GLN A 341 27.39 4.96 -0.52
CA GLN A 341 27.73 6.32 -0.97
C GLN A 341 26.87 6.79 -2.15
N GLU A 342 26.12 5.87 -2.78
CA GLU A 342 25.20 6.19 -3.87
C GLU A 342 23.99 7.01 -3.40
N ARG A 343 23.25 7.60 -4.35
CA ARG A 343 22.03 8.37 -4.08
C ARG A 343 20.88 7.94 -5.00
N PRO A 344 19.88 7.21 -4.49
CA PRO A 344 19.72 6.73 -3.11
C PRO A 344 20.74 5.63 -2.75
N PRO A 345 21.16 5.51 -1.47
CA PRO A 345 22.00 4.40 -1.05
C PRO A 345 21.15 3.14 -0.95
N LEU A 346 21.36 2.22 -1.88
CA LEU A 346 20.67 0.94 -1.95
C LEU A 346 21.71 -0.16 -1.81
N ILE A 347 21.68 -0.84 -0.67
CA ILE A 347 22.61 -1.91 -0.37
C ILE A 347 21.94 -3.24 -0.70
N GLU A 348 22.53 -3.98 -1.63
CA GLU A 348 22.03 -5.27 -2.03
C GLU A 348 22.72 -6.35 -1.20
N CYS A 349 22.08 -6.76 -0.10
CA CYS A 349 22.56 -7.84 0.77
C CYS A 349 21.39 -8.68 1.33
N ALA A 350 21.72 -9.87 1.87
CA ALA A 350 20.84 -10.74 2.65
C ALA A 350 20.96 -10.50 4.16
N THR A 351 19.97 -10.95 4.92
CA THR A 351 20.02 -10.93 6.40
C THR A 351 20.79 -12.14 6.94
N PHE A 352 21.76 -11.90 7.81
CA PHE A 352 22.46 -12.91 8.62
C PHE A 352 21.99 -12.82 10.07
N SER A 353 21.33 -13.85 10.56
CA SER A 353 20.81 -13.91 11.94
C SER A 353 21.00 -15.27 12.62
N SER A 354 21.80 -16.18 12.04
CA SER A 354 21.92 -17.57 12.52
C SER A 354 22.54 -17.71 13.92
N LEU A 355 23.25 -16.68 14.42
CA LEU A 355 23.85 -16.66 15.75
C LEU A 355 22.93 -16.14 16.84
N VAL A 356 21.75 -15.67 16.47
CA VAL A 356 20.81 -15.06 17.38
C VAL A 356 19.43 -15.70 17.28
N GLU A 357 18.71 -15.66 18.39
CA GLU A 357 17.32 -16.08 18.43
C GLU A 357 16.53 -15.19 19.39
N ILE A 358 15.24 -15.08 19.12
CA ILE A 358 14.31 -14.32 19.96
C ILE A 358 13.75 -15.27 21.03
N ARG A 359 13.90 -14.91 22.30
CA ARG A 359 13.33 -15.66 23.44
C ARG A 359 12.66 -14.72 24.43
N ASP A 360 11.82 -15.27 25.30
CA ASP A 360 11.27 -14.52 26.43
C ASP A 360 12.38 -14.24 27.46
N ALA A 361 12.56 -12.96 27.77
CA ALA A 361 13.43 -12.45 28.81
C ALA A 361 12.57 -12.13 30.06
N PRO A 362 12.72 -12.88 31.16
CA PRO A 362 11.91 -12.67 32.36
C PRO A 362 11.91 -11.22 32.85
N GLY A 363 10.72 -10.62 32.95
CA GLY A 363 10.53 -9.22 33.38
C GLY A 363 10.93 -8.15 32.35
N ARG A 364 11.28 -8.54 31.11
CA ARG A 364 11.74 -7.62 30.05
C ARG A 364 11.08 -7.86 28.67
N GLY A 365 10.12 -8.78 28.57
CA GLY A 365 9.45 -9.10 27.31
C GLY A 365 10.30 -10.00 26.41
N LYS A 366 10.35 -9.74 25.11
CA LYS A 366 11.21 -10.46 24.17
C LYS A 366 12.64 -9.91 24.21
N GLY A 367 13.63 -10.79 24.14
CA GLY A 367 15.04 -10.45 24.05
C GLY A 367 15.73 -11.21 22.92
N LEU A 368 16.84 -10.65 22.43
CA LEU A 368 17.73 -11.29 21.47
C LEU A 368 18.86 -12.02 22.22
N PHE A 369 19.02 -13.31 21.97
CA PHE A 369 19.97 -14.17 22.66
C PHE A 369 20.91 -14.84 21.67
N LEU A 370 22.15 -15.06 22.09
CA LEU A 370 23.08 -15.87 21.31
C LEU A 370 22.68 -17.34 21.33
N THR A 371 22.76 -18.01 20.18
CA THR A 371 22.51 -19.45 20.03
C THR A 371 23.75 -20.28 20.37
N LYS A 372 24.94 -19.66 20.36
CA LYS A 372 26.25 -20.27 20.66
C LYS A 372 27.24 -19.22 21.19
N ASP A 373 28.35 -19.69 21.78
CA ASP A 373 29.44 -18.81 22.22
C ASP A 373 30.06 -18.07 21.02
N VAL A 374 30.35 -16.78 21.19
CA VAL A 374 31.00 -15.93 20.19
C VAL A 374 32.25 -15.26 20.76
N SER A 375 33.18 -14.91 19.89
CA SER A 375 34.40 -14.18 20.22
C SER A 375 34.26 -12.68 19.94
N ALA A 376 35.12 -11.88 20.58
CA ALA A 376 35.20 -10.47 20.27
C ALA A 376 35.63 -10.27 18.81
N GLY A 377 34.81 -9.56 18.03
CA GLY A 377 35.04 -9.32 16.60
C GLY A 377 34.15 -10.15 15.67
N ASP A 378 33.41 -11.15 16.19
CA ASP A 378 32.46 -11.92 15.39
C ASP A 378 31.28 -11.04 14.93
N LEU A 379 30.84 -11.24 13.69
CA LEU A 379 29.58 -10.68 13.21
C LEU A 379 28.42 -11.45 13.86
N ILE A 380 27.59 -10.74 14.64
CA ILE A 380 26.48 -11.35 15.38
C ILE A 380 25.17 -11.32 14.58
N LEU A 381 24.91 -10.20 13.91
CA LEU A 381 23.68 -9.92 13.18
C LEU A 381 24.00 -8.89 12.08
N CYS A 382 23.48 -9.12 10.88
CA CYS A 382 23.38 -8.10 9.84
C CYS A 382 21.99 -8.23 9.21
N GLU A 383 21.16 -7.20 9.32
CA GLU A 383 19.76 -7.25 8.87
C GLU A 383 19.53 -6.32 7.69
N LYS A 384 18.88 -6.83 6.64
CA LYS A 384 18.33 -6.00 5.58
C LYS A 384 17.10 -5.27 6.13
N ALA A 385 17.01 -3.97 5.90
CA ALA A 385 15.84 -3.19 6.29
C ALA A 385 14.57 -3.76 5.62
N PHE A 386 13.48 -3.89 6.40
CA PHE A 386 12.19 -4.36 5.89
C PHE A 386 11.63 -3.44 4.79
N SER A 387 11.72 -2.13 5.02
CA SER A 387 11.40 -1.09 4.05
C SER A 387 12.38 0.07 4.22
N TYR A 388 12.61 0.80 3.14
CA TYR A 388 13.58 1.88 3.10
C TYR A 388 13.05 3.04 2.26
N CYS A 389 13.08 4.23 2.86
CA CYS A 389 12.75 5.47 2.18
C CYS A 389 13.93 6.44 2.24
N PHE A 390 14.38 6.88 1.06
CA PHE A 390 15.39 7.93 0.94
C PHE A 390 14.72 9.25 0.55
N MET A 391 14.94 10.28 1.36
CA MET A 391 14.55 11.65 1.00
C MET A 391 15.76 12.58 1.01
N ASP A 392 16.15 13.07 -0.18
CA ASP A 392 17.13 14.16 -0.31
C ASP A 392 16.40 15.51 -0.38
N LYS A 393 16.82 16.46 0.46
CA LYS A 393 16.28 17.83 0.46
C LYS A 393 16.36 18.51 -0.92
N LYS A 394 17.28 18.08 -1.80
CA LYS A 394 17.39 18.60 -3.17
C LYS A 394 16.37 18.02 -4.15
N SER A 395 15.85 16.81 -3.90
CA SER A 395 14.95 16.10 -4.82
C SER A 395 13.47 16.23 -4.45
N HIS A 396 13.15 16.52 -3.17
CA HIS A 396 11.76 16.66 -2.72
C HIS A 396 11.36 18.13 -2.64
N LYS A 397 10.39 18.52 -3.48
CA LYS A 397 9.83 19.88 -3.52
C LYS A 397 8.83 20.16 -2.39
N THR A 398 8.58 19.19 -1.52
CA THR A 398 7.53 19.24 -0.48
C THR A 398 8.00 18.40 0.70
N TYR A 399 8.01 18.98 1.90
CA TYR A 399 8.44 18.29 3.12
C TYR A 399 7.23 17.69 3.84
N PRO A 400 7.04 16.36 3.87
CA PRO A 400 5.89 15.75 4.52
C PRO A 400 6.07 15.73 6.03
N VAL A 401 4.97 15.87 6.78
CA VAL A 401 4.95 15.77 8.24
C VAL A 401 3.91 14.76 8.67
N LEU A 402 4.30 13.84 9.53
CA LEU A 402 3.44 12.92 10.25
C LEU A 402 3.18 13.50 11.64
N ALA A 403 1.92 13.66 12.03
CA ALA A 403 1.53 14.20 13.32
C ALA A 403 0.70 13.19 14.09
N ASN A 404 1.30 12.52 15.07
CA ASN A 404 0.64 11.66 16.02
C ASN A 404 0.07 12.51 17.17
N VAL A 405 -1.18 12.93 17.01
CA VAL A 405 -1.83 13.81 17.99
C VAL A 405 -2.05 13.12 19.34
N PRO A 406 -2.50 11.84 19.40
CA PRO A 406 -2.66 11.13 20.67
C PRO A 406 -1.37 10.97 21.48
N CYS A 407 -0.24 10.73 20.81
CA CYS A 407 1.07 10.60 21.46
C CYS A 407 1.83 11.93 21.60
N GLU A 408 1.26 13.04 21.12
CA GLU A 408 1.92 14.35 21.07
C GLU A 408 3.28 14.35 20.34
N GLU A 409 3.40 13.57 19.27
CA GLU A 409 4.63 13.47 18.47
C GLU A 409 4.40 13.94 17.05
N ALA A 410 5.36 14.67 16.47
CA ALA A 410 5.39 14.96 15.05
C ALA A 410 6.78 14.67 14.48
N LYS A 411 6.81 14.09 13.27
CA LYS A 411 8.04 13.73 12.56
C LYS A 411 7.92 14.07 11.09
N GLY A 412 8.95 14.69 10.53
CA GLY A 412 8.98 15.07 9.12
C GLY A 412 9.85 14.17 8.24
N GLY A 413 9.72 14.34 6.94
CA GLY A 413 10.57 13.71 5.93
C GLY A 413 10.22 12.25 5.65
N GLY A 414 11.25 11.43 5.42
CA GLY A 414 11.10 10.07 4.87
C GLY A 414 10.21 9.14 5.68
N VAL A 415 10.03 9.40 6.97
CA VAL A 415 9.18 8.59 7.85
C VAL A 415 7.72 8.53 7.40
N VAL A 416 7.18 9.62 6.83
CA VAL A 416 5.79 9.66 6.36
C VAL A 416 5.61 8.73 5.17
N LEU A 417 6.61 8.71 4.28
CA LEU A 417 6.63 7.84 3.12
C LEU A 417 6.94 6.39 3.53
N LEU A 418 7.82 6.19 4.50
CA LEU A 418 8.16 4.86 5.00
C LEU A 418 6.95 4.17 5.61
N TRP A 419 6.12 4.89 6.38
CA TRP A 419 4.91 4.33 6.99
C TRP A 419 3.99 3.75 5.94
N ALA A 420 3.61 4.55 4.95
CA ALA A 420 2.70 4.08 3.91
C ALA A 420 3.33 3.02 2.98
N GLN A 421 4.66 3.04 2.75
CA GLN A 421 5.36 1.95 2.06
C GLN A 421 5.26 0.63 2.84
N VAL A 422 5.40 0.68 4.17
CA VAL A 422 5.26 -0.51 5.02
C VAL A 422 3.83 -1.04 4.96
N THR A 423 2.82 -0.17 5.06
CA THR A 423 1.40 -0.56 4.97
C THR A 423 1.07 -1.18 3.62
N GLU A 424 1.50 -0.59 2.50
CA GLU A 424 1.34 -1.17 1.15
C GLU A 424 2.07 -2.51 1.02
N LYS A 425 3.30 -2.60 1.53
CA LYS A 425 4.11 -3.82 1.46
C LYS A 425 3.43 -4.96 2.21
N LEU A 426 2.90 -4.71 3.41
CA LEU A 426 2.16 -5.71 4.19
C LEU A 426 0.86 -6.13 3.50
N TYR A 427 0.15 -5.19 2.89
CA TYR A 427 -1.11 -5.47 2.21
C TYR A 427 -0.92 -6.35 0.97
N HIS A 428 0.21 -6.20 0.27
CA HIS A 428 0.50 -7.00 -0.93
C HIS A 428 1.34 -8.25 -0.67
N ASN A 429 1.95 -8.37 0.51
CA ASN A 429 2.82 -9.48 0.92
C ASN A 429 2.41 -9.96 2.33
N PRO A 430 1.26 -10.68 2.43
CA PRO A 430 0.64 -11.03 3.71
C PRO A 430 1.49 -11.94 4.60
N GLU A 431 2.46 -12.66 4.06
CA GLU A 431 3.41 -13.49 4.81
C GLU A 431 4.22 -12.67 5.83
N HIS A 432 4.39 -11.37 5.60
CA HIS A 432 5.09 -10.47 6.52
C HIS A 432 4.22 -10.00 7.69
N ILE A 433 2.89 -10.13 7.61
CA ILE A 433 1.96 -9.63 8.63
C ILE A 433 2.26 -10.27 9.99
N TYR A 434 2.46 -11.60 10.02
CA TYR A 434 2.76 -12.31 11.27
C TYR A 434 4.06 -11.81 11.91
N THR A 435 5.12 -11.67 11.12
CA THR A 435 6.42 -11.20 11.60
C THR A 435 6.33 -9.78 12.19
N ILE A 436 5.59 -8.87 11.55
CA ILE A 436 5.38 -7.52 12.07
C ILE A 436 4.53 -7.51 13.34
N GLN A 437 3.49 -8.34 13.42
CA GLN A 437 2.64 -8.44 14.61
C GLN A 437 3.37 -9.04 15.82
N GLU A 438 4.46 -9.80 15.62
CA GLU A 438 5.31 -10.29 16.70
C GLU A 438 6.30 -9.24 17.24
N LEU A 439 6.45 -8.09 16.57
CA LEU A 439 7.25 -6.98 17.08
C LEU A 439 6.61 -6.38 18.34
N PHE A 440 7.42 -5.64 19.10
CA PHE A 440 6.90 -4.93 20.28
C PHE A 440 5.85 -3.89 19.86
N HIS A 441 4.60 -4.12 20.27
CA HIS A 441 3.44 -3.30 19.92
C HIS A 441 2.82 -2.63 21.17
N GLY A 442 3.54 -2.59 22.30
CA GLY A 442 3.02 -2.03 23.55
C GLY A 442 1.75 -2.74 24.04
N ASP A 443 0.75 -1.95 24.45
CA ASP A 443 -0.56 -2.45 24.87
C ASP A 443 -1.54 -2.66 23.70
N HIS A 444 -1.09 -2.40 22.46
CA HIS A 444 -1.92 -2.61 21.27
C HIS A 444 -2.23 -4.09 21.10
N LYS A 445 -3.45 -4.41 20.64
CA LYS A 445 -3.84 -5.81 20.49
C LYS A 445 -3.35 -6.35 19.15
N LYS A 446 -2.74 -7.54 19.17
CA LYS A 446 -2.47 -8.29 17.94
C LYS A 446 -3.79 -8.63 17.25
N LEU A 447 -3.86 -8.38 15.95
CA LEU A 447 -4.98 -8.84 15.14
C LEU A 447 -5.07 -10.36 15.21
N GLN A 448 -6.28 -10.87 15.46
CA GLN A 448 -6.54 -12.32 15.48
C GLN A 448 -6.86 -12.86 14.08
N ILE A 449 -7.24 -11.97 13.17
CA ILE A 449 -7.64 -12.27 11.80
C ILE A 449 -6.71 -11.49 10.88
N THR A 450 -5.97 -12.21 10.05
CA THR A 450 -5.00 -11.64 9.09
C THR A 450 -5.53 -11.59 7.66
N GLU A 451 -6.72 -12.14 7.41
CA GLU A 451 -7.38 -12.17 6.10
C GLU A 451 -8.90 -12.04 6.28
N CYS A 452 -9.53 -11.18 5.49
CA CYS A 452 -10.97 -10.98 5.45
C CYS A 452 -11.39 -10.60 4.03
N ASP A 453 -12.51 -11.15 3.53
CA ASP A 453 -13.00 -10.89 2.17
C ASP A 453 -11.94 -11.16 1.07
N GLU A 454 -11.13 -12.22 1.25
CA GLU A 454 -10.03 -12.62 0.35
C GLU A 454 -8.88 -11.60 0.26
N CYS A 455 -8.88 -10.60 1.15
CA CYS A 455 -7.86 -9.57 1.25
C CYS A 455 -7.09 -9.67 2.58
N PRO A 456 -5.78 -9.41 2.59
CA PRO A 456 -5.03 -9.27 3.83
C PRO A 456 -5.57 -8.14 4.69
N VAL A 457 -5.65 -8.39 6.00
CA VAL A 457 -6.01 -7.36 6.99
C VAL A 457 -4.72 -6.71 7.49
N VAL A 458 -4.60 -5.41 7.26
CA VAL A 458 -3.43 -4.61 7.68
C VAL A 458 -3.90 -3.48 8.55
N ASP A 459 -3.39 -3.47 9.78
CA ASP A 459 -3.50 -2.32 10.68
C ASP A 459 -2.55 -1.22 10.19
N GLY A 460 -3.10 -0.02 10.07
CA GLY A 460 -2.69 1.03 9.13
C GLY A 460 -1.47 1.79 9.58
#